data_AF-A0A9W4MRQ8-F1
#
_entry.id   AF-A0A9W4MRQ8-F1
#
_cell.length_a   1.000
_cell.length_b   1.000
_cell.length_c   1.000
_cell.angle_alpha   90.00
_cell.angle_beta   90.00
_cell.angle_gamma   90.00
#
_symmetry.space_group_name_H-M   'P 1'
#
loop_
_entity.id
_entity.type
_entity.pdbx_description
1 polymer ?
#
loop_
_entity_poly.entity_id
_entity_poly.type
_entity_poly.pdbx_seq_one_letter_code
_entity_poly.pdbx_strand_id
1 'polypeptide(L)'
;MFTHCWTTLLLHSTPTSTTLLVRVSVGFIGYPNTGKSSIINTLRKKKVCTVAPIPGETKVWQYITLMKRIYLIDCPGVVPPNMNDTEEDILLRGVCRVENVENPEQYIPAVLRRVQPRHLERTYGIKHQEDYLEWLALLARQGGRLLKGGEADLDGVAKMVINDFLRGKIPWYTPPPKGKGKDGEEEEDGVDGREGRLGEMPRKRKLDENNEPAEDDEAESSDSQPAEETEFEGVESDNDSIANIEVSDVESGEED
;
A
#
# COMPACT_ATOMS: atom_id res chain seq x y z
N MET A 1 1.62 46.15 -72.54
CA MET A 1 1.01 44.80 -72.40
C MET A 1 1.48 44.26 -71.07
N PHE A 2 0.79 44.54 -69.96
CA PHE A 2 -0.34 43.79 -69.40
C PHE A 2 -0.06 42.28 -69.24
N THR A 3 -0.19 41.85 -67.97
CA THR A 3 -0.57 40.51 -67.46
C THR A 3 0.38 39.34 -67.67
N HIS A 4 0.95 38.80 -66.58
CA HIS A 4 0.40 37.66 -65.82
C HIS A 4 1.36 37.34 -64.66
N CYS A 5 0.97 37.59 -63.43
CA CYS A 5 0.20 36.71 -62.55
C CYS A 5 1.12 35.69 -61.84
N TRP A 6 1.37 35.98 -60.57
CA TRP A 6 1.96 35.08 -59.59
C TRP A 6 1.14 33.80 -59.48
N THR A 7 1.72 32.65 -59.83
CA THR A 7 1.24 31.36 -59.36
C THR A 7 2.37 30.33 -59.40
N THR A 8 3.04 30.13 -58.26
CA THR A 8 3.62 28.83 -57.92
C THR A 8 3.11 28.48 -56.54
N LEU A 9 1.86 28.01 -56.60
CA LEU A 9 1.25 26.97 -55.79
C LEU A 9 2.11 26.49 -54.62
N LEU A 10 1.76 27.01 -53.44
CA LEU A 10 1.68 26.32 -52.16
C LEU A 10 2.27 24.89 -52.16
N LEU A 11 3.40 24.73 -51.48
CA LEU A 11 3.75 23.45 -50.88
C LEU A 11 2.49 22.89 -50.20
N HIS A 12 2.10 21.69 -50.60
CA HIS A 12 1.21 20.84 -49.83
C HIS A 12 1.85 20.59 -48.46
N SER A 13 1.54 21.46 -47.50
CA SER A 13 1.70 21.20 -46.09
C SER A 13 0.36 21.44 -45.42
N THR A 14 -0.60 20.58 -45.74
CA THR A 14 -1.66 20.27 -44.79
C THR A 14 -1.17 19.08 -43.97
N PRO A 15 -0.76 19.26 -42.70
CA PRO A 15 -0.78 18.15 -41.75
C PRO A 15 -2.26 17.88 -41.41
N THR A 16 -3.02 17.36 -42.36
CA THR A 16 -4.35 16.77 -42.10
C THR A 16 -4.16 15.34 -41.62
N SER A 17 -3.69 15.23 -40.38
CA SER A 17 -4.08 14.18 -39.45
C SER A 17 -3.58 14.63 -38.10
N THR A 18 -4.36 15.51 -37.47
CA THR A 18 -4.36 15.62 -36.02
C THR A 18 -4.62 14.21 -35.50
N THR A 19 -3.55 13.47 -35.20
CA THR A 19 -3.62 12.26 -34.39
C THR A 19 -4.40 12.70 -33.17
N LEU A 20 -5.67 12.32 -33.06
CA LEU A 20 -6.50 12.64 -31.91
C LEU A 20 -5.70 12.15 -30.71
N LEU A 21 -5.09 13.08 -29.98
CA LEU A 21 -4.27 12.75 -28.83
C LEU A 21 -5.22 12.27 -27.76
N VAL A 22 -5.52 10.97 -27.80
CA VAL A 22 -6.42 10.31 -26.85
C VAL A 22 -5.82 10.55 -25.47
N ARG A 23 -6.62 11.18 -24.61
CA ARG A 23 -6.34 11.30 -23.19
C ARG A 23 -6.82 10.00 -22.54
N VAL A 24 -5.99 9.44 -21.67
CA VAL A 24 -6.29 8.20 -20.96
C VAL A 24 -6.63 8.54 -19.51
N SER A 25 -7.73 8.00 -19.02
CA SER A 25 -8.13 8.12 -17.62
C SER A 25 -7.99 6.75 -16.94
N VAL A 26 -7.32 6.70 -15.80
CA VAL A 26 -7.06 5.49 -15.02
C VAL A 26 -7.68 5.64 -13.65
N GLY A 27 -8.68 4.81 -13.33
CA GLY A 27 -9.33 4.81 -12.03
C GLY A 27 -8.72 3.82 -11.04
N PHE A 28 -8.60 4.25 -9.79
CA PHE A 28 -8.19 3.38 -8.69
C PHE A 28 -9.43 2.92 -7.93
N ILE A 29 -9.73 1.62 -8.00
CA ILE A 29 -10.89 1.00 -7.36
C ILE A 29 -10.40 -0.04 -6.34
N GLY A 30 -11.08 -0.15 -5.20
CA GLY A 30 -10.77 -1.15 -4.19
C GLY A 30 -11.36 -0.83 -2.83
N TYR A 31 -11.14 -1.72 -1.86
CA TYR A 31 -11.62 -1.58 -0.48
C TYR A 31 -11.13 -0.28 0.17
N PRO A 32 -11.82 0.22 1.22
CA PRO A 32 -11.30 1.28 2.09
C PRO A 32 -9.91 0.94 2.63
N ASN A 33 -9.10 1.96 2.93
CA ASN A 33 -7.77 1.81 3.55
C ASN A 33 -6.72 0.96 2.80
N THR A 34 -6.97 0.57 1.54
CA THR A 34 -6.01 -0.14 0.66
C THR A 34 -4.89 0.73 0.09
N GLY A 35 -4.89 2.05 0.37
CA GLY A 35 -3.82 2.95 -0.05
C GLY A 35 -3.99 3.59 -1.45
N LYS A 36 -5.18 3.56 -2.04
CA LYS A 36 -5.49 4.18 -3.36
C LYS A 36 -4.96 5.61 -3.49
N SER A 37 -5.42 6.50 -2.60
CA SER A 37 -5.01 7.91 -2.54
C SER A 37 -3.51 8.07 -2.24
N SER A 38 -2.93 7.17 -1.45
CA SER A 38 -1.48 7.15 -1.16
C SER A 38 -0.65 6.78 -2.38
N ILE A 39 -1.11 5.84 -3.20
CA ILE A 39 -0.47 5.47 -4.48
C ILE A 39 -0.49 6.68 -5.41
N ILE A 40 -1.62 7.38 -5.52
CA ILE A 40 -1.72 8.58 -6.36
C ILE A 40 -0.77 9.68 -5.89
N ASN A 41 -0.71 9.96 -4.58
CA ASN A 41 0.23 10.93 -4.01
C ASN A 41 1.69 10.56 -4.31
N THR A 42 2.01 9.25 -4.24
CA THR A 42 3.35 8.73 -4.56
C THR A 42 3.68 8.95 -6.04
N LEU A 43 2.76 8.63 -6.95
CA LEU A 43 2.92 8.88 -8.39
C LEU A 43 3.08 10.36 -8.72
N ARG A 44 2.39 11.24 -7.98
CA ARG A 44 2.52 12.70 -8.12
C ARG A 44 3.73 13.29 -7.41
N LYS A 45 4.45 12.51 -6.59
CA LYS A 45 5.54 12.96 -5.71
C LYS A 45 5.16 14.16 -4.82
N LYS A 46 3.86 14.35 -4.56
CA LYS A 46 3.33 15.42 -3.71
C LYS A 46 1.97 15.04 -3.15
N LYS A 47 1.57 15.67 -2.05
CA LYS A 47 0.26 15.47 -1.43
C LYS A 47 -0.81 16.19 -2.26
N VAL A 48 -1.56 15.43 -3.06
CA VAL A 48 -2.72 15.91 -3.86
C VAL A 48 -4.02 15.40 -3.27
N CYS A 49 -4.08 14.12 -2.90
CA CYS A 49 -5.21 13.52 -2.20
C CYS A 49 -5.02 13.63 -0.68
N THR A 50 -6.11 13.85 0.04
CA THR A 50 -6.15 13.66 1.50
C THR A 50 -6.05 12.18 1.82
N VAL A 51 -5.26 11.84 2.83
CA VAL A 51 -5.04 10.47 3.29
C VAL A 51 -5.11 10.44 4.81
N ALA A 52 -5.76 9.42 5.35
CA ALA A 52 -5.85 9.18 6.78
C ALA A 52 -6.01 7.67 7.04
N PRO A 53 -5.54 7.17 8.20
CA PRO A 53 -5.70 5.76 8.58
C PRO A 53 -7.11 5.49 9.15
N ILE A 54 -8.13 6.04 8.50
CA ILE A 54 -9.55 5.89 8.84
C ILE A 54 -10.34 5.65 7.56
N PRO A 55 -11.32 4.73 7.57
CA PRO A 55 -12.18 4.53 6.42
C PRO A 55 -13.06 5.76 6.17
N GLY A 56 -13.39 5.97 4.90
CA GLY A 56 -14.25 7.08 4.46
C GLY A 56 -13.55 8.42 4.30
N GLU A 57 -12.21 8.44 4.21
CA GLU A 57 -11.45 9.67 3.96
C GLU A 57 -11.78 10.27 2.59
N THR A 58 -11.67 9.47 1.52
CA THR A 58 -12.13 9.86 0.18
C THR A 58 -13.63 9.62 0.08
N LYS A 59 -14.42 10.70 0.04
CA LYS A 59 -15.90 10.65 -0.06
C LYS A 59 -16.42 10.81 -1.48
N VAL A 60 -15.74 11.62 -2.28
CA VAL A 60 -16.12 11.95 -3.65
C VAL A 60 -14.94 11.64 -4.56
N TRP A 61 -15.25 11.12 -5.74
CA TRP A 61 -14.25 10.89 -6.78
C TRP A 61 -13.64 12.21 -7.29
N GLN A 62 -12.36 12.17 -7.66
CA GLN A 62 -11.64 13.35 -8.16
C GLN A 62 -10.66 13.01 -9.28
N TYR A 63 -10.52 13.91 -10.25
CA TYR A 63 -9.56 13.81 -11.33
C TYR A 63 -8.22 14.46 -10.95
N ILE A 64 -7.13 13.74 -11.21
CA ILE A 64 -5.77 14.17 -10.89
C ILE A 64 -4.91 14.02 -12.14
N THR A 65 -4.42 15.13 -12.66
CA THR A 65 -3.52 15.11 -13.82
C THR A 65 -2.17 14.54 -13.41
N LEU A 66 -1.75 13.42 -14.02
CA LEU A 66 -0.40 12.88 -13.85
C LEU A 66 0.55 13.48 -14.89
N MET A 67 0.16 13.41 -16.16
CA MET A 67 0.89 13.96 -17.32
C MET A 67 -0.10 14.67 -18.26
N LYS A 68 0.39 15.36 -19.30
CA LYS A 68 -0.45 16.06 -20.30
C LYS A 68 -1.55 15.17 -20.93
N ARG A 69 -1.37 13.84 -20.93
CA ARG A 69 -2.28 12.86 -21.56
C ARG A 69 -2.87 11.82 -20.60
N ILE A 70 -2.50 11.83 -19.33
CA ILE A 70 -2.93 10.80 -18.36
C ILE A 70 -3.57 11.45 -17.15
N TYR A 71 -4.82 11.08 -16.89
CA TYR A 71 -5.54 11.41 -15.66
C TYR A 71 -5.65 10.19 -14.77
N LEU A 72 -5.49 10.40 -13.47
CA LEU A 72 -5.79 9.43 -12.43
C LEU A 72 -7.14 9.82 -11.82
N ILE A 73 -7.94 8.82 -11.45
CA ILE A 73 -9.21 9.02 -10.75
C ILE A 73 -9.08 8.34 -9.39
N ASP A 74 -9.11 9.13 -8.33
CA ASP A 74 -9.23 8.61 -6.96
C ASP A 74 -10.70 8.38 -6.66
N CYS A 75 -11.07 7.16 -6.25
CA CYS A 75 -12.45 6.80 -5.94
C CYS A 75 -12.61 6.47 -4.45
N PRO A 76 -13.81 6.68 -3.87
CA PRO A 76 -14.12 6.18 -2.54
C PRO A 76 -13.92 4.66 -2.46
N GLY A 77 -13.66 4.15 -1.25
CA GLY A 77 -13.55 2.71 -1.04
C GLY A 77 -14.90 2.02 -1.22
N VAL A 78 -14.93 0.91 -1.97
CA VAL A 78 -16.15 0.13 -2.22
C VAL A 78 -16.04 -1.23 -1.55
N VAL A 79 -17.10 -1.65 -0.88
CA VAL A 79 -17.23 -2.97 -0.26
C VAL A 79 -18.47 -3.65 -0.86
N PRO A 80 -18.28 -4.63 -1.75
CA PRO A 80 -19.41 -5.40 -2.29
C PRO A 80 -20.11 -6.16 -1.16
N PRO A 81 -21.46 -6.21 -1.15
CA PRO A 81 -22.18 -7.05 -0.20
C PRO A 81 -21.90 -8.52 -0.52
N ASN A 82 -21.38 -9.26 0.46
CA ASN A 82 -21.18 -10.70 0.38
C ASN A 82 -21.86 -11.35 1.58
N MET A 83 -22.74 -12.32 1.34
CA MET A 83 -23.51 -12.99 2.40
C MET A 83 -22.66 -13.84 3.33
N ASN A 84 -21.46 -14.23 2.88
CA ASN A 84 -20.54 -15.04 3.69
C ASN A 84 -19.62 -14.18 4.58
N ASP A 85 -19.63 -12.86 4.41
CA ASP A 85 -18.78 -11.98 5.21
C ASP A 85 -19.37 -11.81 6.61
N THR A 86 -18.58 -12.16 7.63
CA THR A 86 -18.95 -11.91 9.03
C THR A 86 -18.64 -10.47 9.43
N GLU A 87 -19.26 -9.98 10.51
CA GLU A 87 -18.92 -8.68 11.09
C GLU A 87 -17.44 -8.61 11.50
N GLU A 88 -16.89 -9.73 12.00
CA GLU A 88 -15.46 -9.92 12.27
C GLU A 88 -14.62 -9.63 11.01
N ASP A 89 -14.97 -10.20 9.86
CA ASP A 89 -14.22 -10.02 8.62
C ASP A 89 -14.33 -8.58 8.09
N ILE A 90 -15.49 -7.95 8.20
CA ILE A 90 -15.70 -6.56 7.79
C ILE A 90 -14.83 -5.62 8.66
N LEU A 91 -14.81 -5.85 9.97
CA LEU A 91 -14.04 -5.07 10.92
C LEU A 91 -12.52 -5.22 10.68
N LEU A 92 -12.04 -6.47 10.58
CA LEU A 92 -10.61 -6.75 10.43
C LEU A 92 -10.04 -6.41 9.05
N ARG A 93 -10.90 -6.16 8.04
CA ARG A 93 -10.51 -5.55 6.77
C ARG A 93 -10.40 -4.02 6.83
N GLY A 94 -10.74 -3.40 7.96
CA GLY A 94 -10.63 -1.95 8.15
C GLY A 94 -11.69 -1.14 7.40
N VAL A 95 -12.87 -1.74 7.17
CA VAL A 95 -14.00 -1.08 6.49
C VAL A 95 -14.71 -0.10 7.43
N CYS A 96 -14.86 -0.46 8.70
CA CYS A 96 -15.58 0.31 9.70
C CYS A 96 -14.61 1.09 10.61
N ARG A 97 -15.11 2.17 11.21
CA ARG A 97 -14.40 2.89 12.27
C ARG A 97 -14.50 2.08 13.56
N VAL A 98 -13.36 1.73 14.14
CA VAL A 98 -13.26 0.90 15.35
C VAL A 98 -13.92 1.60 16.55
N GLU A 99 -13.97 2.92 16.55
CA GLU A 99 -14.58 3.73 17.60
C GLU A 99 -16.09 3.46 17.75
N ASN A 100 -16.76 3.14 16.63
CA ASN A 100 -18.20 2.90 16.55
C ASN A 100 -18.59 1.44 16.80
N VAL A 101 -17.62 0.56 17.03
CA VAL A 101 -17.87 -0.86 17.30
C VAL A 101 -18.34 -1.03 18.74
N GLU A 102 -19.47 -1.71 18.90
CA GLU A 102 -20.00 -2.16 20.19
C GLU A 102 -19.31 -3.47 20.61
N ASN A 103 -18.97 -3.60 21.90
CA ASN A 103 -18.30 -4.77 22.47
C ASN A 103 -17.08 -5.21 21.65
N PRO A 104 -16.05 -4.33 21.47
CA PRO A 104 -14.87 -4.60 20.64
C PRO A 104 -14.05 -5.82 21.10
N GLU A 105 -14.12 -6.19 22.37
CA GLU A 105 -13.43 -7.31 23.01
C GLU A 105 -13.77 -8.65 22.37
N GLN A 106 -14.98 -8.82 21.85
CA GLN A 106 -15.43 -10.06 21.19
C GLN A 106 -14.62 -10.39 19.91
N TYR A 107 -14.00 -9.39 19.29
CA TYR A 107 -13.22 -9.54 18.06
C TYR A 107 -11.73 -9.80 18.34
N ILE A 108 -11.29 -9.76 19.60
CA ILE A 108 -9.89 -10.02 19.95
C ILE A 108 -9.46 -11.46 19.68
N PRO A 109 -10.27 -12.51 19.98
CA PRO A 109 -9.95 -13.88 19.59
C PRO A 109 -9.62 -14.02 18.09
N ALA A 110 -10.31 -13.26 17.24
CA ALA A 110 -10.07 -13.25 15.80
C ALA A 110 -8.72 -12.66 15.39
N VAL A 111 -8.29 -11.60 16.09
CA VAL A 111 -6.96 -11.01 15.93
C VAL A 111 -5.90 -12.02 16.39
N LEU A 112 -6.08 -12.62 17.57
CA LEU A 112 -5.15 -13.59 18.14
C LEU A 112 -5.01 -14.84 17.25
N ARG A 113 -6.07 -15.29 16.56
CA ARG A 113 -5.99 -16.38 15.57
C ARG A 113 -5.18 -16.02 14.31
N ARG A 114 -5.22 -14.76 13.87
CA ARG A 114 -4.53 -14.29 12.64
C ARG A 114 -3.07 -13.92 12.87
N VAL A 115 -2.71 -13.58 14.10
CA VAL A 115 -1.37 -13.10 14.47
C VAL A 115 -0.59 -14.20 15.19
N GLN A 116 0.67 -14.42 14.78
CA GLN A 116 1.54 -15.33 15.51
C GLN A 116 1.85 -14.81 16.94
N PRO A 117 1.78 -15.64 17.99
CA PRO A 117 2.04 -15.23 19.37
C PRO A 117 3.34 -14.44 19.57
N ARG A 118 4.42 -14.84 18.88
CA ARG A 118 5.72 -14.17 18.95
C ARG A 118 5.68 -12.70 18.51
N HIS A 119 4.80 -12.34 17.57
CA HIS A 119 4.64 -10.95 17.12
C HIS A 119 3.90 -10.11 18.16
N LEU A 120 2.91 -10.67 18.85
CA LEU A 120 2.22 -10.01 19.95
C LEU A 120 3.15 -9.79 21.13
N GLU A 121 3.92 -10.81 21.52
CA GLU A 121 4.92 -10.72 22.59
C GLU A 121 5.97 -9.65 22.29
N ARG A 122 6.45 -9.58 21.04
CA ARG A 122 7.40 -8.55 20.62
C ARG A 122 6.79 -7.14 20.65
N THR A 123 5.52 -7.00 20.30
CA THR A 123 4.84 -5.69 20.19
C THR A 123 4.43 -5.14 21.55
N TYR A 124 3.92 -5.99 22.44
CA TYR A 124 3.34 -5.60 23.72
C TYR A 124 4.20 -5.97 24.94
N GLY A 125 5.15 -6.90 24.81
CA GLY A 125 5.95 -7.41 25.92
C GLY A 125 5.19 -8.37 26.85
N ILE A 126 4.00 -8.84 26.42
CA ILE A 126 3.12 -9.71 27.21
C ILE A 126 3.11 -11.09 26.59
N LYS A 127 3.38 -12.11 27.42
CA LYS A 127 3.30 -13.52 27.02
C LYS A 127 1.90 -13.88 26.54
N HIS A 128 1.83 -14.77 25.56
CA HIS A 128 0.55 -15.32 25.14
C HIS A 128 -0.19 -15.99 26.31
N GLN A 129 -1.51 -15.75 26.38
CA GLN A 129 -2.43 -16.40 27.30
C GLN A 129 -3.52 -17.10 26.50
N GLU A 130 -4.05 -18.20 27.04
CA GLU A 130 -5.18 -18.92 26.42
C GLU A 130 -6.47 -18.11 26.49
N ASP A 131 -6.71 -17.43 27.62
CA ASP A 131 -7.83 -16.52 27.79
C ASP A 131 -7.49 -15.11 27.27
N TYR A 132 -8.26 -14.67 26.27
CA TYR A 132 -8.11 -13.35 25.68
C TYR A 132 -8.51 -12.22 26.66
N LEU A 133 -9.42 -12.48 27.61
CA LEU A 133 -9.82 -11.50 28.61
C LEU A 133 -8.69 -11.23 29.60
N GLU A 134 -8.03 -12.28 30.07
CA GLU A 134 -6.82 -12.16 30.90
C GLU A 134 -5.71 -11.42 30.15
N TRP A 135 -5.49 -11.77 28.88
CA TRP A 135 -4.49 -11.09 28.04
C TRP A 135 -4.79 -9.59 27.89
N LEU A 136 -6.04 -9.20 27.63
CA LEU A 136 -6.46 -7.80 27.58
C LEU A 136 -6.31 -7.10 28.93
N ALA A 137 -6.64 -7.76 30.04
CA ALA A 137 -6.49 -7.21 31.38
C ALA A 137 -5.01 -6.97 31.76
N LEU A 138 -4.11 -7.88 31.38
CA LEU A 138 -2.67 -7.68 31.53
C LEU A 138 -2.19 -6.48 30.71
N LEU A 139 -2.67 -6.35 29.47
CA LEU A 139 -2.33 -5.23 28.60
C LEU A 139 -2.87 -3.90 29.14
N ALA A 140 -4.08 -3.89 29.68
CA ALA A 140 -4.68 -2.74 30.33
C ALA A 140 -3.85 -2.27 31.54
N ARG A 141 -3.46 -3.21 32.40
CA ARG A 141 -2.65 -2.93 33.61
C ARG A 141 -1.25 -2.44 33.26
N GLN A 142 -0.59 -3.07 32.29
CA GLN A 142 0.73 -2.62 31.82
C GLN A 142 0.67 -1.24 31.16
N GLY A 143 -0.40 -0.96 30.40
CA GLY A 143 -0.62 0.32 29.73
C GLY A 143 -1.23 1.42 30.61
N GLY A 144 -1.56 1.13 31.87
CA GLY A 144 -2.23 2.07 32.77
C GLY A 144 -3.65 2.47 32.33
N ARG A 145 -4.29 1.69 31.45
CA ARG A 145 -5.66 1.91 30.98
C ARG A 145 -6.65 1.25 31.93
N LEU A 146 -6.95 1.95 33.01
CA LEU A 146 -7.85 1.49 34.06
C LEU A 146 -9.05 2.43 34.19
N LEU A 147 -10.22 1.86 34.44
CA LEU A 147 -11.43 2.59 34.79
C LEU A 147 -11.36 3.07 36.26
N LYS A 148 -12.35 3.88 36.64
CA LYS A 148 -12.53 4.27 38.04
C LYS A 148 -12.71 3.01 38.90
N GLY A 149 -11.92 2.89 39.96
CA GLY A 149 -11.89 1.69 40.81
C GLY A 149 -10.76 0.70 40.49
N GLY A 150 -9.93 0.99 39.49
CA GLY A 150 -8.77 0.14 39.17
C GLY A 150 -9.10 -1.08 38.32
N GLU A 151 -10.33 -1.17 37.81
CA GLU A 151 -10.75 -2.19 36.86
C GLU A 151 -10.11 -1.97 35.48
N ALA A 152 -9.78 -3.05 34.77
CA ALA A 152 -9.18 -2.96 33.45
C ALA A 152 -10.20 -2.46 32.41
N ASP A 153 -9.82 -1.45 31.62
CA ASP A 153 -10.64 -0.98 30.49
C ASP A 153 -10.49 -1.93 29.29
N LEU A 154 -11.28 -3.01 29.29
CA LEU A 154 -11.23 -4.03 28.24
C LEU A 154 -11.62 -3.47 26.88
N ASP A 155 -12.71 -2.70 26.79
CA ASP A 155 -13.19 -2.08 25.56
C ASP A 155 -12.15 -1.14 24.94
N GLY A 156 -11.60 -0.23 25.75
CA GLY A 156 -10.63 0.75 25.27
C GLY A 156 -9.33 0.11 24.81
N VAL A 157 -8.90 -0.96 25.49
CA VAL A 157 -7.73 -1.75 25.08
C VAL A 157 -8.02 -2.59 23.85
N ALA A 158 -9.21 -3.19 23.72
CA ALA A 158 -9.60 -3.94 22.54
C ALA A 158 -9.63 -3.04 21.29
N LYS A 159 -10.22 -1.83 21.38
CA LYS A 159 -10.20 -0.83 20.29
C LYS A 159 -8.77 -0.42 19.93
N MET A 160 -7.89 -0.29 20.91
CA MET A 160 -6.47 0.00 20.68
C MET A 160 -5.79 -1.15 19.91
N VAL A 161 -6.00 -2.41 20.32
CA VAL A 161 -5.40 -3.59 19.69
C VAL A 161 -5.89 -3.77 18.26
N ILE A 162 -7.19 -3.58 18.00
CA ILE A 162 -7.76 -3.66 16.65
C ILE A 162 -7.19 -2.56 15.75
N ASN A 163 -7.06 -1.33 16.26
CA ASN A 163 -6.40 -0.25 15.52
C ASN A 163 -4.92 -0.56 15.23
N ASP A 164 -4.19 -1.12 16.19
CA ASP A 164 -2.80 -1.53 16.03
C ASP A 164 -2.65 -2.65 14.98
N PHE A 165 -3.61 -3.59 14.94
CA PHE A 165 -3.71 -4.62 13.91
C PHE A 165 -3.95 -4.01 12.52
N LEU A 166 -4.93 -3.12 12.38
CA LEU A 166 -5.31 -2.50 11.10
C LEU A 166 -4.23 -1.56 10.55
N ARG A 167 -3.47 -0.88 11.44
CA ARG A 167 -2.39 0.03 11.05
C ARG A 167 -1.06 -0.69 10.75
N GLY A 168 -1.03 -2.02 10.89
CA GLY A 168 0.17 -2.82 10.64
C GLY A 168 1.25 -2.68 11.72
N LYS A 169 0.90 -2.17 12.90
CA LYS A 169 1.83 -2.18 14.06
C LYS A 169 2.09 -3.61 14.51
N ILE A 170 1.07 -4.47 14.42
CA ILE A 170 1.17 -5.91 14.65
C ILE A 170 1.38 -6.59 13.29
N PRO A 171 2.54 -7.23 13.04
CA PRO A 171 2.78 -7.92 11.78
C PRO A 171 1.91 -9.17 11.62
N TRP A 172 1.17 -9.24 10.51
CA TRP A 172 0.37 -10.40 10.13
C TRP A 172 0.17 -10.46 8.61
N TYR A 173 -0.15 -11.64 8.09
CA TYR A 173 -0.56 -11.84 6.70
C TYR A 173 -1.28 -13.19 6.58
N THR A 174 -2.11 -13.33 5.55
CA THR A 174 -2.71 -14.61 5.17
C THR A 174 -1.76 -15.33 4.21
N PRO A 175 -1.39 -16.60 4.45
CA PRO A 175 -0.59 -17.35 3.49
C PRO A 175 -1.37 -17.50 2.17
N PRO A 176 -0.69 -17.49 1.02
CA PRO A 176 -1.34 -17.76 -0.25
C PRO A 176 -1.92 -19.18 -0.25
N PRO A 177 -3.00 -19.44 -1.01
CA PRO A 177 -3.49 -20.80 -1.18
C PRO A 177 -2.37 -21.69 -1.72
N LYS A 178 -2.14 -22.84 -1.10
CA LYS A 178 -1.19 -23.84 -1.61
C LYS A 178 -1.67 -24.27 -3.01
N GLY A 179 -0.77 -24.19 -3.98
CA GLY A 179 -1.06 -24.74 -5.31
C GLY A 179 -1.34 -26.23 -5.16
N LYS A 180 -2.33 -26.76 -5.89
CA LYS A 180 -2.41 -28.21 -6.04
C LYS A 180 -1.19 -28.61 -6.86
N GLY A 181 -0.22 -29.29 -6.24
CA GLY A 181 0.83 -29.97 -6.97
C GLY A 181 0.19 -30.82 -8.07
N LYS A 182 0.80 -30.83 -9.26
CA LYS A 182 0.55 -31.95 -10.18
C LYS A 182 0.93 -33.19 -9.37
N ASP A 183 -0.03 -34.09 -9.21
CA ASP A 183 0.09 -35.35 -8.46
C ASP A 183 -0.30 -35.30 -6.98
N GLY A 184 -1.32 -34.51 -6.60
CA GLY A 184 -2.21 -34.85 -5.46
C GLY A 184 -1.59 -34.94 -4.05
N GLU A 185 -0.30 -34.67 -3.92
CA GLU A 185 0.41 -34.58 -2.64
C GLU A 185 0.38 -33.13 -2.18
N GLU A 186 -0.04 -32.92 -0.93
CA GLU A 186 0.01 -31.62 -0.28
C GLU A 186 1.48 -31.21 -0.15
N GLU A 187 1.90 -30.11 -0.79
CA GLU A 187 3.26 -29.60 -0.60
C GLU A 187 3.49 -29.30 0.89
N GLU A 188 4.41 -30.08 1.48
CA GLU A 188 4.98 -29.83 2.81
C GLU A 188 5.59 -28.43 2.87
N ASP A 189 5.54 -27.86 4.08
CA ASP A 189 5.96 -26.49 4.34
C ASP A 189 7.44 -26.26 4.00
N GLY A 190 7.71 -25.60 2.87
CA GLY A 190 9.05 -25.10 2.61
C GLY A 190 9.23 -24.53 1.20
N VAL A 191 9.42 -23.21 1.11
CA VAL A 191 10.27 -22.70 0.03
C VAL A 191 11.68 -23.09 0.44
N ASP A 192 12.23 -24.10 -0.24
CA ASP A 192 13.56 -24.63 0.03
C ASP A 192 14.58 -23.48 0.01
N GLY A 193 15.36 -23.33 1.10
CA GLY A 193 16.40 -22.29 1.24
C GLY A 193 16.05 -21.03 2.07
N ARG A 194 14.92 -20.98 2.80
CA ARG A 194 14.68 -19.96 3.85
C ARG A 194 14.82 -20.55 5.25
N GLU A 195 16.05 -20.69 5.75
CA GLU A 195 16.32 -21.00 7.17
C GLU A 195 16.05 -19.81 8.13
N GLY A 196 15.26 -18.83 7.72
CA GLY A 196 14.85 -17.68 8.54
C GLY A 196 13.42 -17.84 9.03
N ARG A 197 13.17 -17.54 10.31
CA ARG A 197 11.80 -17.52 10.86
C ARG A 197 10.94 -16.54 10.07
N LEU A 198 9.79 -17.03 9.61
CA LEU A 198 8.75 -16.31 8.89
C LEU A 198 8.47 -14.94 9.56
N GLY A 199 8.74 -13.83 8.88
CA GLY A 199 8.57 -12.46 9.42
C GLY A 199 9.83 -11.77 9.96
N GLU A 200 10.99 -12.40 9.94
CA GLU A 200 12.27 -11.72 10.18
C GLU A 200 12.81 -11.15 8.86
N MET A 201 12.76 -9.82 8.69
CA MET A 201 13.54 -9.14 7.66
C MET A 201 15.02 -9.18 8.08
N PRO A 202 15.92 -9.89 7.38
CA PRO A 202 17.34 -9.72 7.65
C PRO A 202 17.72 -8.27 7.35
N ARG A 203 18.45 -7.64 8.27
CA ARG A 203 19.10 -6.34 8.00
C ARG A 203 19.90 -6.49 6.72
N LYS A 204 19.77 -5.51 5.81
CA LYS A 204 20.47 -5.40 4.52
C LYS A 204 21.83 -6.12 4.59
N ARG A 205 21.99 -7.20 3.82
CA ARG A 205 23.30 -7.84 3.66
C ARG A 205 24.24 -6.78 3.11
N LYS A 206 25.39 -6.58 3.76
CA LYS A 206 26.56 -6.03 3.05
C LYS A 206 26.90 -7.06 1.97
N LEU A 207 27.17 -6.58 0.77
CA LEU A 207 27.57 -7.42 -0.35
C LEU A 207 28.93 -8.02 0.00
N ASP A 208 28.96 -9.30 0.41
CA ASP A 208 30.20 -10.05 0.53
C ASP A 208 30.45 -10.70 -0.84
N GLU A 209 31.43 -10.17 -1.56
CA GLU A 209 32.01 -10.79 -2.76
C GLU A 209 32.73 -12.06 -2.35
N ASN A 210 32.09 -13.22 -2.51
CA ASN A 210 32.76 -14.52 -2.54
C ASN A 210 31.86 -15.54 -3.25
N ASN A 211 31.91 -15.50 -4.57
CA ASN A 211 31.60 -16.66 -5.41
C ASN A 211 32.48 -16.57 -6.66
N GLU A 212 33.70 -17.10 -6.58
CA GLU A 212 34.50 -17.34 -7.78
C GLU A 212 34.06 -18.66 -8.43
N PRO A 213 33.99 -18.71 -9.78
CA PRO A 213 33.75 -19.94 -10.52
C PRO A 213 34.99 -20.83 -10.49
N ALA A 214 34.79 -22.14 -10.42
CA ALA A 214 35.85 -23.13 -10.50
C ALA A 214 36.39 -23.23 -11.92
N GLU A 215 37.68 -22.95 -12.15
CA GLU A 215 38.52 -23.62 -13.17
C GLU A 215 40.00 -23.67 -12.69
N ASP A 216 40.64 -24.81 -12.95
CA ASP A 216 42.00 -25.18 -12.56
C ASP A 216 43.11 -24.51 -13.42
N ASP A 217 44.32 -24.54 -12.85
CA ASP A 217 45.67 -24.44 -13.43
C ASP A 217 46.43 -23.07 -13.46
N GLU A 218 47.39 -23.04 -12.53
CA GLU A 218 48.80 -22.59 -12.57
C GLU A 218 49.24 -21.11 -12.71
N ALA A 219 49.91 -20.68 -11.62
CA ALA A 219 51.21 -19.97 -11.53
C ALA A 219 51.34 -18.43 -11.71
N GLU A 220 51.66 -17.82 -10.55
CA GLU A 220 52.57 -16.70 -10.23
C GLU A 220 52.32 -15.23 -10.67
N SER A 221 52.00 -14.44 -9.64
CA SER A 221 52.51 -13.11 -9.23
C SER A 221 52.52 -11.92 -10.21
N SER A 222 51.76 -10.85 -9.90
CA SER A 222 52.24 -9.63 -9.18
C SER A 222 51.39 -8.38 -9.48
N ASP A 223 51.08 -7.64 -8.39
CA ASP A 223 50.99 -6.17 -8.25
C ASP A 223 49.73 -5.32 -8.66
N SER A 224 49.06 -4.84 -7.60
CA SER A 224 48.64 -3.46 -7.26
C SER A 224 47.71 -2.56 -8.12
N GLN A 225 46.59 -2.19 -7.46
CA GLN A 225 45.91 -0.86 -7.32
C GLN A 225 44.78 -0.39 -8.30
N PRO A 226 43.83 0.44 -7.79
CA PRO A 226 42.40 0.41 -8.16
C PRO A 226 41.90 1.61 -9.00
N ALA A 227 40.71 1.49 -9.61
CA ALA A 227 40.02 2.61 -10.25
C ALA A 227 38.48 2.52 -10.16
N GLU A 228 37.93 3.52 -9.46
CA GLU A 228 36.77 4.38 -9.73
C GLU A 228 35.32 3.84 -9.87
N GLU A 229 34.48 4.43 -9.01
CA GLU A 229 33.02 4.40 -8.98
C GLU A 229 32.43 5.22 -10.13
N THR A 230 31.35 4.74 -10.77
CA THR A 230 30.49 5.57 -11.63
C THR A 230 29.06 5.59 -11.09
N GLU A 231 28.64 6.78 -10.65
CA GLU A 231 27.29 7.16 -10.26
C GLU A 231 26.29 7.00 -11.42
N PHE A 232 25.07 6.54 -11.12
CA PHE A 232 23.96 6.45 -12.06
C PHE A 232 23.04 7.67 -11.90
N GLU A 233 23.08 8.58 -12.88
CA GLU A 233 22.36 9.85 -12.90
C GLU A 233 20.83 9.70 -13.04
N GLY A 234 20.13 10.62 -12.37
CA GLY A 234 18.68 10.67 -12.24
C GLY A 234 17.93 11.07 -13.51
N VAL A 235 16.65 10.70 -13.53
CA VAL A 235 15.69 11.14 -14.55
C VAL A 235 15.20 12.54 -14.17
N GLU A 236 15.66 13.55 -14.89
CA GLU A 236 15.15 14.91 -14.81
C GLU A 236 13.67 14.96 -15.21
N SER A 237 12.87 15.63 -14.39
CA SER A 237 11.46 15.91 -14.67
C SER A 237 11.36 17.38 -15.03
N ASP A 238 11.16 17.66 -16.32
CA ASP A 238 10.92 19.02 -16.82
C ASP A 238 9.77 19.69 -16.06
N ASN A 239 10.12 20.77 -15.38
CA ASN A 239 9.24 21.66 -14.65
C ASN A 239 8.81 22.79 -15.59
N ASP A 240 7.73 22.58 -16.35
CA ASP A 240 7.03 23.70 -17.01
C ASP A 240 5.89 24.19 -16.11
N SER A 241 6.18 25.29 -15.43
CA SER A 241 5.23 26.19 -14.79
C SER A 241 4.28 26.78 -15.83
N ILE A 242 2.98 26.46 -15.75
CA ILE A 242 1.90 27.30 -16.28
C ILE A 242 0.77 27.36 -15.24
N ALA A 243 0.39 28.60 -15.00
CA ALA A 243 -0.56 29.10 -14.03
C ALA A 243 -2.03 28.71 -14.31
N ASN A 244 -2.83 28.81 -13.25
CA ASN A 244 -4.30 28.97 -13.20
C ASN A 244 -5.15 27.93 -13.94
N ILE A 245 -5.81 27.04 -13.17
CA ILE A 245 -7.12 26.50 -13.56
C ILE A 245 -8.06 26.51 -12.35
N GLU A 246 -9.21 27.09 -12.62
CA GLU A 246 -10.36 27.39 -11.77
C GLU A 246 -10.97 26.14 -11.11
N VAL A 247 -11.46 26.33 -9.90
CA VAL A 247 -12.32 25.38 -9.19
C VAL A 247 -13.73 25.61 -9.71
N SER A 248 -14.28 24.67 -10.49
CA SER A 248 -15.70 24.71 -10.83
C SER A 248 -16.48 23.95 -9.76
N ASP A 249 -17.05 24.68 -8.81
CA ASP A 249 -18.12 24.18 -7.95
C ASP A 249 -19.35 23.90 -8.82
N VAL A 250 -19.83 22.66 -8.79
CA VAL A 250 -21.13 22.31 -9.36
C VAL A 250 -22.14 22.34 -8.22
N GLU A 251 -22.88 23.44 -8.12
CA GLU A 251 -24.14 23.51 -7.38
C GLU A 251 -25.12 22.52 -8.02
N SER A 252 -25.50 21.48 -7.27
CA SER A 252 -26.69 20.70 -7.58
C SER A 252 -27.90 21.47 -7.07
N GLY A 253 -28.66 22.04 -8.01
CA GLY A 253 -29.96 22.64 -7.74
C GLY A 253 -30.96 21.63 -7.19
N GLU A 254 -31.76 22.12 -6.25
CA GLU A 254 -33.05 21.56 -5.86
C GLU A 254 -34.01 21.66 -7.05
N GLU A 255 -34.75 20.59 -7.34
CA GLU A 255 -36.06 20.70 -7.98
C GLU A 255 -37.06 19.82 -7.23
N ASP A 256 -38.27 20.40 -7.12
CA ASP A 256 -39.44 20.10 -6.29
C ASP A 256 -40.00 18.67 -6.30
#